data_AF-A0A7W0ZA70-F1
#
_entry.id   AF-A0A7W0ZA70-F1
#
_cell.length_a   1.000
_cell.length_b   1.000
_cell.length_c   1.000
_cell.angle_alpha   90.00
_cell.angle_beta   90.00
_cell.angle_gamma   90.00
#
_symmetry.space_group_name_H-M   'P 1'
#
loop_
_entity.id
_entity.type
_entity.pdbx_description
1 polymer ?
#
loop_
_entity_poly.entity_id
_entity_poly.type
_entity_poly.pdbx_seq_one_letter_code
_entity_poly.pdbx_strand_id
1 'polypeptide(L)'
;VVAHLHYVLFGGSIFGILAGIHYWWPKMFGRLLDERLGKLSFWLIFIGFNVTFFPQHMLGLLGMPRRVYTYEDTGLIESYNLVSSIGSYVMGLGILFFLANVWRSRKGPRAGNDPWLADTLEWYTTSPPPAHNFDEVPYVTSARPLYDLRRRLRERGAL
;
A
#
# COMPACT_ATOMS: atom_id res chain seq x y z
N VAL A 1 -22.11 -0.47 -11.54
CA VAL A 1 -22.06 -0.61 -10.06
C VAL A 1 -20.84 -1.40 -9.59
N VAL A 2 -20.67 -2.68 -9.98
CA VAL A 2 -19.55 -3.53 -9.50
C VAL A 2 -18.19 -2.89 -9.80
N ALA A 3 -17.96 -2.51 -11.06
CA ALA A 3 -16.71 -1.89 -11.48
C ALA A 3 -16.42 -0.58 -10.71
N HIS A 4 -17.39 0.35 -10.68
CA HIS A 4 -17.26 1.61 -9.94
C HIS A 4 -16.91 1.41 -8.46
N LEU A 5 -17.62 0.52 -7.75
CA LEU A 5 -17.38 0.27 -6.33
C LEU A 5 -15.96 -0.26 -6.09
N HIS A 6 -15.49 -1.19 -6.92
CA HIS A 6 -14.11 -1.67 -6.81
C HIS A 6 -13.09 -0.59 -7.14
N TYR A 7 -13.41 0.32 -8.07
CA TYR A 7 -12.51 1.42 -8.37
C TYR A 7 -12.27 2.36 -7.18
N VAL A 8 -13.31 2.63 -6.38
CA VAL A 8 -13.17 3.50 -5.21
C VAL A 8 -12.67 2.74 -3.98
N LEU A 9 -13.18 1.54 -3.73
CA LEU A 9 -12.83 0.77 -2.53
C LEU A 9 -11.46 0.09 -2.67
N PHE A 10 -11.21 -0.59 -3.79
CA PHE A 10 -9.91 -1.20 -4.02
C PHE A 10 -8.88 -0.13 -4.41
N GLY A 11 -9.22 0.69 -5.40
CA GLY A 11 -8.34 1.77 -5.89
C GLY A 11 -7.98 2.82 -4.83
N GLY A 12 -8.90 3.11 -3.90
CA GLY A 12 -8.65 4.01 -2.78
C GLY A 12 -8.19 3.28 -1.51
N SER A 13 -9.10 2.52 -0.89
CA SER A 13 -8.85 1.96 0.44
C SER A 13 -7.76 0.89 0.47
N ILE A 14 -7.76 -0.07 -0.46
CA ILE A 14 -6.75 -1.16 -0.44
C ILE A 14 -5.35 -0.62 -0.79
N PHE A 15 -5.22 0.25 -1.79
CA PHE A 15 -3.94 0.92 -2.05
C PHE A 15 -3.49 1.78 -0.87
N GLY A 16 -4.41 2.50 -0.21
CA GLY A 16 -4.12 3.27 1.00
C GLY A 16 -3.62 2.38 2.15
N ILE A 17 -4.25 1.23 2.37
CA ILE A 17 -3.81 0.24 3.38
C ILE A 17 -2.42 -0.29 3.03
N LEU A 18 -2.17 -0.69 1.78
CA LEU A 18 -0.86 -1.18 1.35
C LEU A 18 0.22 -0.10 1.49
N ALA A 19 -0.09 1.15 1.15
CA ALA A 19 0.81 2.29 1.33
C ALA A 19 1.12 2.51 2.82
N GLY A 20 0.10 2.50 3.69
CA GLY A 20 0.27 2.60 5.13
C GLY A 20 1.11 1.45 5.69
N ILE A 21 0.90 0.22 5.23
CA ILE A 21 1.71 -0.92 5.64
C ILE A 21 3.18 -0.68 5.25
N HIS A 22 3.49 -0.26 4.02
CA HIS A 22 4.87 0.00 3.62
C HIS A 22 5.50 1.16 4.42
N TYR A 23 4.72 2.21 4.69
CA TYR A 23 5.18 3.38 5.43
C TYR A 23 5.50 3.03 6.90
N TRP A 24 4.58 2.36 7.61
CA TRP A 24 4.73 2.04 9.04
C TRP A 24 5.36 0.66 9.32
N TRP A 25 5.65 -0.16 8.31
CA TRP A 25 6.34 -1.46 8.50
C TRP A 25 7.59 -1.36 9.40
N PRO A 26 8.48 -0.38 9.18
CA PRO A 26 9.71 -0.28 9.97
C PRO A 26 9.41 0.07 11.42
N LYS A 27 8.36 0.86 11.66
CA LYS A 27 7.92 1.26 13.00
C LYS A 27 7.29 0.08 13.75
N MET A 28 6.50 -0.75 13.07
CA MET A 28 5.85 -1.91 13.70
C MET A 28 6.82 -3.07 13.97
N PHE A 29 7.77 -3.33 13.07
CA PHE A 29 8.59 -4.56 13.11
C PHE A 29 10.11 -4.32 13.24
N GLY A 30 10.56 -3.07 13.26
CA GLY A 30 11.99 -2.73 13.39
C GLY A 30 12.85 -3.16 12.19
N ARG A 31 12.23 -3.48 11.05
CA ARG A 31 12.89 -3.98 9.83
C ARG A 31 12.31 -3.29 8.62
N LEU A 32 13.11 -3.11 7.57
CA LEU A 32 12.64 -2.56 6.29
C LEU A 32 12.11 -3.66 5.37
N LEU A 33 11.10 -3.32 4.57
CA LEU A 33 10.68 -4.12 3.41
C LEU A 33 11.70 -3.97 2.27
N ASP A 34 11.77 -4.96 1.39
CA ASP A 34 12.59 -4.89 0.18
C ASP A 34 11.88 -4.00 -0.86
N GLU A 35 12.50 -2.88 -1.21
CA GLU A 35 11.98 -1.90 -2.17
C GLU A 35 11.73 -2.48 -3.57
N ARG A 36 12.54 -3.44 -4.01
CA ARG A 36 12.38 -4.04 -5.34
C ARG A 36 11.13 -4.92 -5.38
N LEU A 37 10.93 -5.73 -4.34
CA LEU A 37 9.72 -6.55 -4.21
C LEU A 37 8.47 -5.69 -3.96
N GLY A 38 8.58 -4.61 -3.19
CA GLY A 38 7.49 -3.66 -2.97
C GLY A 38 7.01 -3.03 -4.27
N LYS A 39 7.93 -2.52 -5.10
CA LYS A 39 7.61 -1.94 -6.41
C LYS A 39 7.04 -2.97 -7.38
N LEU A 40 7.60 -4.18 -7.41
CA LEU A 40 7.07 -5.27 -8.24
C LEU A 40 5.64 -5.63 -7.85
N SER A 41 5.37 -5.81 -6.55
CA SER A 41 4.03 -6.05 -6.04
C SER A 41 3.07 -4.92 -6.41
N PHE A 42 3.48 -3.66 -6.22
CA PHE A 42 2.69 -2.49 -6.58
C PHE A 42 2.28 -2.51 -8.06
N TRP A 43 3.24 -2.72 -8.97
CA TRP A 43 2.93 -2.71 -10.41
C TRP A 43 2.03 -3.87 -10.83
N LEU A 44 2.25 -5.07 -10.29
CA LEU A 44 1.38 -6.21 -10.56
C LEU A 44 -0.05 -5.95 -10.07
N ILE A 45 -0.22 -5.43 -8.85
CA ILE A 45 -1.53 -5.10 -8.30
C ILE A 45 -2.18 -3.97 -9.10
N PHE A 46 -1.44 -2.91 -9.45
CA PHE A 46 -1.96 -1.76 -10.18
C PHE A 46 -2.42 -2.11 -11.61
N ILE A 47 -1.59 -2.86 -12.35
CA ILE A 47 -1.94 -3.30 -13.70
C ILE A 47 -3.07 -4.33 -13.61
N GLY A 48 -2.96 -5.34 -12.74
CA GLY A 48 -3.97 -6.36 -12.56
C GLY A 48 -5.34 -5.78 -12.17
N PHE A 49 -5.36 -4.79 -11.28
CA PHE A 49 -6.57 -4.07 -10.88
C PHE A 49 -7.27 -3.40 -12.08
N ASN A 50 -6.54 -2.63 -12.91
CA ASN A 50 -7.14 -1.99 -14.07
C ASN A 50 -7.61 -3.01 -15.10
N VAL A 51 -6.81 -4.05 -15.38
CA VAL A 51 -7.20 -5.13 -16.30
C VAL A 51 -8.41 -5.91 -15.78
N THR A 52 -8.58 -6.03 -14.46
CA THR A 52 -9.74 -6.70 -13.84
C THR A 52 -11.00 -5.86 -13.98
N PHE A 53 -10.97 -4.61 -13.51
CA PHE A 53 -12.20 -3.83 -13.29
C PHE A 53 -12.54 -2.87 -14.43
N PHE A 54 -11.59 -2.50 -15.29
CA PHE A 54 -11.90 -1.65 -16.44
C PHE A 54 -12.85 -2.36 -17.42
N PRO A 55 -12.61 -3.62 -17.84
CA PRO A 55 -13.55 -4.35 -18.70
C PRO A 55 -14.93 -4.53 -18.08
N GLN A 56 -15.04 -4.57 -16.75
CA GLN A 56 -16.33 -4.68 -16.07
C GLN A 56 -17.22 -3.44 -16.24
N HIS A 57 -16.65 -2.27 -16.56
CA HIS A 57 -17.46 -1.13 -16.99
C HIS A 57 -18.15 -1.44 -18.33
N MET A 58 -17.41 -2.03 -19.28
CA MET A 58 -17.95 -2.40 -20.59
C MET A 58 -18.97 -3.53 -20.47
N LEU A 59 -18.71 -4.55 -19.65
CA LEU A 59 -19.68 -5.62 -19.36
C LEU A 59 -21.00 -5.07 -18.81
N GLY A 60 -20.92 -4.10 -17.91
CA GLY A 60 -22.12 -3.42 -17.38
C GLY A 60 -22.88 -2.64 -18.45
N LEU A 61 -22.18 -1.99 -19.39
CA LEU A 61 -22.80 -1.28 -20.52
C LEU A 61 -23.40 -2.24 -21.56
N LEU A 62 -22.83 -3.43 -21.73
CA LEU A 62 -23.37 -4.51 -22.56
C LEU A 62 -24.54 -5.25 -21.92
N GLY A 63 -24.98 -4.84 -20.73
CA GLY A 63 -26.16 -5.40 -20.07
C GLY A 63 -25.91 -6.68 -19.27
N MET A 64 -24.64 -7.07 -19.03
CA MET A 64 -24.34 -8.24 -18.20
C MET A 64 -24.83 -8.01 -16.76
N PRO A 65 -25.78 -8.81 -16.25
CA PRO A 65 -26.23 -8.69 -14.87
C PRO A 65 -25.13 -9.11 -13.90
N ARG A 66 -25.09 -8.49 -12.72
CA ARG A 66 -24.23 -8.92 -11.61
C ARG A 66 -24.79 -10.18 -10.95
N ARG A 67 -23.93 -10.94 -10.25
CA ARG A 67 -24.31 -12.13 -9.46
C ARG A 67 -24.88 -13.28 -10.28
N VAL A 68 -24.41 -13.44 -11.52
CA VAL A 68 -24.66 -14.61 -12.36
C VAL A 68 -23.41 -15.46 -12.41
N TYR A 69 -23.57 -16.78 -12.35
CA TYR A 69 -22.45 -17.73 -12.38
C TYR A 69 -22.04 -18.10 -13.82
N THR A 70 -22.95 -17.92 -14.78
CA THR A 70 -22.75 -18.16 -16.21
C THR A 70 -23.42 -17.06 -17.02
N TYR A 71 -22.96 -16.89 -18.26
CA TYR A 71 -23.51 -15.97 -19.24
C TYR A 71 -23.56 -16.67 -20.60
N GLU A 72 -24.42 -16.20 -21.49
CA GLU A 72 -24.43 -16.67 -22.87
C GLU A 72 -23.25 -16.07 -23.63
N ASP A 73 -22.59 -16.89 -24.45
CA ASP A 73 -21.47 -16.45 -25.28
C ASP A 73 -21.95 -15.62 -26.47
N THR A 74 -22.24 -14.35 -26.19
CA THR A 74 -22.79 -13.40 -27.15
C THR A 74 -21.89 -12.16 -27.25
N GLY A 75 -21.39 -11.89 -28.46
CA GLY A 75 -20.61 -10.69 -28.78
C GLY A 75 -19.28 -10.61 -28.02
N LEU A 76 -19.08 -9.54 -27.24
CA LEU A 76 -17.82 -9.25 -26.53
C LEU A 76 -17.83 -9.66 -25.05
N ILE A 77 -18.93 -10.23 -24.55
CA ILE A 77 -19.09 -10.55 -23.13
C ILE A 77 -18.05 -11.58 -22.67
N GLU A 78 -17.81 -12.62 -23.47
CA GLU A 78 -16.80 -13.63 -23.16
C GLU A 78 -15.39 -13.01 -23.09
N SER A 79 -15.00 -12.27 -24.13
CA SER A 79 -13.68 -11.63 -24.21
C SER A 79 -13.40 -10.71 -23.01
N TYR A 80 -14.37 -9.87 -22.62
CA TYR A 80 -14.19 -8.98 -21.47
C TYR A 80 -14.15 -9.73 -20.13
N ASN A 81 -14.92 -10.82 -19.97
CA ASN A 81 -14.84 -11.66 -18.78
C ASN A 81 -13.50 -12.41 -18.69
N LEU A 82 -12.98 -12.90 -19.80
CA LEU A 82 -11.67 -13.55 -19.87
C LEU A 82 -10.56 -12.57 -19.49
N VAL A 83 -10.55 -11.36 -20.07
CA VAL A 83 -9.58 -10.32 -19.72
C VAL A 83 -9.69 -9.92 -18.24
N SER A 84 -10.92 -9.76 -17.73
CA SER A 84 -11.16 -9.46 -16.31
C SER A 84 -10.58 -10.55 -15.40
N SER A 85 -10.76 -11.82 -15.78
CA SER A 85 -10.24 -12.99 -15.05
C SER A 85 -8.71 -13.03 -15.06
N ILE A 86 -8.08 -12.79 -16.22
CA ILE A 86 -6.62 -12.70 -16.33
C ILE A 86 -6.09 -11.59 -15.41
N GLY A 87 -6.71 -10.41 -15.42
CA GLY A 87 -6.35 -9.32 -14.52
C GLY A 87 -6.39 -9.73 -13.04
N SER A 88 -7.39 -10.52 -12.66
CA SER A 88 -7.56 -10.96 -11.27
C SER A 88 -6.43 -11.90 -10.82
N TYR A 89 -5.95 -12.78 -11.71
CA TYR A 89 -4.79 -13.64 -11.44
C TYR A 89 -3.50 -12.83 -11.36
N VAL A 90 -3.31 -11.83 -12.22
CA VAL A 90 -2.15 -10.91 -12.15
C VAL A 90 -2.13 -10.17 -10.81
N MET A 91 -3.29 -9.69 -10.35
CA MET A 91 -3.42 -9.05 -9.04
C MET A 91 -3.11 -10.04 -7.90
N GLY A 92 -3.59 -11.28 -8.00
CA GLY A 92 -3.26 -12.36 -7.08
C GLY A 92 -1.76 -12.63 -6.96
N LEU A 93 -1.04 -12.65 -8.09
CA LEU A 93 0.42 -12.73 -8.11
C LEU A 93 1.06 -11.54 -7.38
N GLY A 94 0.56 -10.32 -7.61
CA GLY A 94 1.02 -9.12 -6.91
C GLY A 94 0.89 -9.21 -5.38
N ILE A 95 -0.21 -9.78 -4.88
CA ILE A 95 -0.41 -10.06 -3.45
C ILE A 95 0.58 -11.14 -2.95
N LEU A 96 0.85 -12.18 -3.72
CA LEU A 96 1.86 -13.19 -3.35
C LEU A 96 3.25 -12.57 -3.22
N PHE A 97 3.63 -11.66 -4.12
CA PHE A 97 4.89 -10.92 -4.01
C PHE A 97 4.94 -10.03 -2.76
N PHE A 98 3.83 -9.39 -2.38
CA PHE A 98 3.74 -8.65 -1.13
C PHE A 98 3.95 -9.55 0.09
N LEU A 99 3.27 -10.70 0.15
CA LEU A 99 3.43 -11.67 1.24
C LEU A 99 4.85 -12.23 1.31
N ALA A 100 5.47 -12.50 0.15
CA ALA A 100 6.87 -12.89 0.08
C ALA A 100 7.81 -11.80 0.61
N ASN A 101 7.52 -10.52 0.33
CA ASN A 101 8.28 -9.38 0.86
C ASN A 101 8.15 -9.29 2.39
N VAL A 102 6.94 -9.41 2.91
CA VAL A 102 6.66 -9.48 4.35
C VAL A 102 7.46 -10.60 5.02
N TRP A 103 7.43 -11.81 4.45
CA TRP A 103 8.19 -12.94 4.96
C TRP A 103 9.71 -12.68 4.94
N ARG A 104 10.23 -12.14 3.83
CA ARG A 104 11.65 -11.79 3.66
C ARG A 104 12.12 -10.74 4.66
N SER A 105 11.26 -9.78 5.01
CA SER A 105 11.58 -8.68 5.93
C SER A 105 12.05 -9.14 7.32
N ARG A 106 11.66 -10.35 7.75
CA ARG A 106 12.15 -10.98 9.00
C ARG A 106 13.67 -11.07 9.06
N LYS A 107 14.33 -11.17 7.90
CA LYS A 107 15.80 -11.19 7.72
C LYS A 107 16.32 -9.91 7.07
N GLY A 108 15.47 -8.89 6.87
CA GLY A 108 15.81 -7.62 6.25
C GLY A 108 16.70 -6.73 7.13
N PRO A 109 17.18 -5.60 6.61
CA PRO A 109 17.99 -4.65 7.38
C PRO A 109 17.17 -4.08 8.56
N ARG A 110 17.85 -3.82 9.69
CA ARG A 110 17.24 -3.17 10.86
C ARG A 110 16.90 -1.72 10.52
N ALA A 111 15.71 -1.30 10.92
CA ALA A 111 15.29 0.08 10.77
C ALA A 111 15.86 0.95 11.89
N GLY A 112 16.28 2.17 11.56
CA GLY A 112 16.51 3.22 12.56
C GLY A 112 15.19 3.78 13.11
N ASN A 113 15.29 4.80 13.95
CA ASN A 113 14.12 5.48 14.51
C ASN A 113 13.28 6.17 13.41
N ASP A 114 13.97 6.81 12.46
CA ASP A 114 13.40 7.57 11.34
C ASP A 114 14.06 7.18 10.00
N PRO A 115 13.64 6.09 9.34
CA PRO A 115 14.17 5.68 8.05
C PRO A 115 13.74 6.58 6.89
N TRP A 116 12.71 7.41 7.07
CA TRP A 116 12.09 8.21 6.01
C TRP A 116 12.41 9.70 6.09
N LEU A 117 13.13 10.14 7.13
CA LEU A 117 13.29 11.56 7.47
C LEU A 117 11.93 12.26 7.60
N ALA A 118 10.96 11.57 8.19
CA ALA A 118 9.58 12.03 8.32
C ALA A 118 9.45 13.13 9.38
N ASP A 119 8.29 13.80 9.39
CA ASP A 119 8.11 15.06 10.13
C ASP A 119 7.32 14.93 11.43
N THR A 120 6.65 13.80 11.61
CA THR A 120 5.66 13.52 12.66
C THR A 120 6.25 12.70 13.80
N LEU A 121 5.61 12.74 14.97
CA LEU A 121 6.18 12.25 16.25
C LEU A 121 6.42 10.75 16.33
N GLU A 122 5.70 9.94 15.56
CA GLU A 122 5.89 8.49 15.54
C GLU A 122 7.32 8.10 15.11
N TRP A 123 8.02 8.99 14.40
CA TRP A 123 9.40 8.80 13.95
C TRP A 123 10.45 9.30 14.95
N TYR A 124 10.02 9.95 16.04
CA TYR A 124 10.92 10.38 17.12
C TYR A 124 11.35 9.21 18.01
N THR A 125 10.45 8.24 18.24
CA THR A 125 10.70 7.07 19.09
C THR A 125 11.46 5.95 18.37
N THR A 126 11.86 4.90 19.09
CA THR A 126 12.54 3.72 18.55
C THR A 126 11.65 2.93 17.59
N SER A 127 12.26 1.98 16.88
CA SER A 127 11.59 1.07 15.95
C SER A 127 11.90 -0.39 16.30
N PRO A 128 11.01 -1.13 16.96
CA PRO A 128 9.68 -0.73 17.43
C PRO A 128 9.71 0.22 18.65
N PRO A 129 8.61 0.95 18.92
CA PRO A 129 8.49 1.80 20.11
C PRO A 129 8.51 0.97 21.41
N PRO A 130 8.97 1.54 22.53
CA PRO A 130 8.78 0.93 23.85
C PRO A 130 7.30 0.98 24.26
N ALA A 131 6.90 0.20 25.26
CA ALA A 131 5.50 0.11 25.71
C ALA A 131 4.90 1.46 26.14
N HIS A 132 5.72 2.37 26.64
CA HIS A 132 5.33 3.72 27.06
C HIS A 132 5.51 4.79 25.97
N ASN A 133 5.88 4.40 24.74
CA ASN A 133 6.14 5.25 23.57
C ASN A 133 7.31 6.25 23.71
N PHE A 134 7.19 7.22 24.61
CA PHE A 134 8.15 8.31 24.77
C PHE A 134 8.62 8.38 26.23
N ASP A 135 9.93 8.44 26.44
CA ASP A 135 10.52 8.59 27.78
C ASP A 135 10.15 9.95 28.41
N GLU A 136 10.06 10.99 27.58
CA GLU A 136 9.64 12.33 27.96
C GLU A 136 8.64 12.89 26.95
N VAL A 137 7.78 13.82 27.39
CA VAL A 137 6.77 14.44 26.52
C VAL A 137 7.46 15.27 25.42
N PRO A 138 7.29 14.92 24.12
CA PRO A 138 7.95 15.64 23.04
C PRO A 138 7.44 17.09 22.92
N TYR A 139 8.35 18.03 22.70
CA TYR A 139 8.00 19.43 22.49
C TYR A 139 7.44 19.65 21.07
N VAL A 140 6.19 20.10 20.96
CA VAL A 140 5.48 20.29 19.68
C VAL A 140 5.28 21.78 19.38
N THR A 141 5.73 22.23 18.22
CA THR A 141 5.56 23.64 17.78
C THR A 141 4.75 23.82 16.50
N SER A 142 4.56 22.76 15.73
CA SER A 142 3.78 22.78 14.49
C SER A 142 3.24 21.39 14.18
N ALA A 143 2.55 21.24 13.05
CA ALA A 143 2.15 19.95 12.52
C ALA A 143 3.35 19.07 12.08
N ARG A 144 4.57 19.61 12.04
CA ARG A 144 5.82 18.95 11.60
C ARG A 144 6.91 19.06 12.67
N PRO A 145 6.71 18.51 13.87
CA PRO A 145 7.62 18.73 15.01
C PRO A 145 9.06 18.25 14.77
N LEU A 146 9.29 17.14 14.06
CA LEU A 146 10.65 16.67 13.77
C LEU A 146 11.37 17.56 12.76
N TYR A 147 10.62 18.16 11.83
CA TYR A 147 11.19 19.14 10.90
C TYR A 147 11.71 20.37 11.68
N ASP A 148 10.89 20.92 12.57
CA ASP A 148 11.26 22.07 13.39
C ASP A 148 12.45 21.75 14.31
N LEU A 149 12.48 20.55 14.88
CA LEU A 149 13.59 20.07 15.70
C LEU A 149 14.89 20.02 14.89
N ARG A 150 14.88 19.36 13.72
CA ARG A 150 16.04 19.27 12.83
C ARG A 150 16.52 20.65 12.39
N ARG A 151 15.60 21.57 12.11
CA ARG A 151 15.94 22.96 11.73
C ARG A 151 16.69 23.68 12.85
N ARG A 152 16.17 23.64 14.09
CA ARG A 152 16.82 24.27 15.25
C ARG A 152 18.18 23.65 15.58
N LEU A 153 18.31 22.34 15.45
CA LEU A 153 19.59 21.67 15.65
C LEU A 153 20.65 22.14 14.65
N ARG A 154 20.28 22.32 13.37
CA ARG A 154 21.16 22.92 12.36
C ARG A 154 21.50 24.38 12.66
N GLU A 155 20.51 25.19 13.03
CA GLU A 155 20.73 26.60 13.42
C GLU A 155 21.70 26.73 14.62
N ARG A 156 21.74 25.71 15.50
CA ARG A 156 22.65 25.64 16.66
C ARG A 156 23.99 24.95 16.35
N GLY A 157 24.22 24.48 15.14
CA GLY A 157 25.45 23.75 14.75
C GLY A 157 25.60 22.37 15.38
N ALA A 158 24.50 21.75 15.84
CA ALA A 158 24.49 20.41 16.45
C ALA A 158 24.26 19.27 15.44
N LEU A 159 23.96 19.63 14.18
CA LEU A 159 23.80 18.77 13.01
C LEU A 159 24.44 19.48 11.81
#